data_AF-A0A2W4X6J7-F1
#
_entry.id   AF-A0A2W4X6J7-F1
#
_cell.length_a   1.000
_cell.length_b   1.000
_cell.length_c   1.000
_cell.angle_alpha   90.00
_cell.angle_beta   90.00
_cell.angle_gamma   90.00
#
_symmetry.space_group_name_H-M   'P 1'
#
loop_
_entity.id
_entity.type
_entity.pdbx_description
1 polymer ?
#
loop_
_entity_poly.entity_id
_entity_poly.type
_entity_poly.pdbx_seq_one_letter_code
_entity_poly.pdbx_strand_id
1 'polypeptide(L)'
;MTSARSPQHKHIVLTSHPGNFGHKPLAIQWGHPDRDERGPVVATLGNKSHRNAIGTHSGGYAVYRALAIASGSLERDHRADLTNTSPTVAIGPHPSWGMPDKIVSLDPFGALDHDSFADLRAQGYDIRPSIAITKAHINIPELQEAVTQGRVKVDGKIMNQRGELLVTKAAVEPVWYLPGIAQRFGVLESDLRRTLFEQTGGMFPELVTRPDLQVFLPPIGGLTVYILGDMEAIADPNRPLAVRIHDECNGSDVFGSDICTCRPYLVHGIEVALQTAQAGGAGVIIYARKEGRALGEVTKFLVYNARKRQEGGDRADTYFTRTECVAGVQDMRFQELMPDVMHWLGISRIDHFVSMSNLKYDAVVQSGIEIVERISIPDELIPADAQVEMNAKKAAGYFTPGKVPDEADLSRTIGRQYGEIE
;
A
#
# COMPACT_ATOMS: atom_id res chain seq x y z
N MET A 1 51.99 -7.79 1.24
CA MET A 1 51.41 -6.57 0.64
C MET A 1 50.75 -6.94 -0.67
N THR A 2 49.52 -7.45 -0.61
CA THR A 2 48.69 -7.71 -1.79
C THR A 2 47.85 -6.46 -2.03
N SER A 3 48.14 -5.78 -3.14
CA SER A 3 47.44 -4.58 -3.60
C SER A 3 45.95 -4.87 -3.77
N ALA A 4 45.13 -4.27 -2.91
CA ALA A 4 43.69 -4.17 -3.15
C ALA A 4 43.50 -3.28 -4.38
N ARG A 5 43.11 -3.88 -5.52
CA ARG A 5 42.75 -3.13 -6.72
C ARG A 5 41.59 -2.20 -6.38
N SER A 6 41.82 -0.90 -6.45
CA SER A 6 40.77 0.12 -6.41
C SER A 6 39.75 -0.19 -7.53
N PRO A 7 38.44 -0.22 -7.25
CA PRO A 7 37.45 -0.45 -8.29
C PRO A 7 37.54 0.69 -9.32
N GLN A 8 37.88 0.36 -10.56
CA GLN A 8 37.82 1.31 -11.67
C GLN A 8 36.36 1.74 -11.84
N HIS A 9 36.04 2.96 -11.41
CA HIS A 9 34.73 3.56 -11.67
C HIS A 9 34.58 3.77 -13.19
N LYS A 10 33.82 2.88 -13.85
CA LYS A 10 33.32 3.15 -15.21
C LYS A 10 32.59 4.49 -15.19
N HIS A 11 32.79 5.29 -16.25
CA HIS A 11 32.15 6.59 -16.46
C HIS A 11 30.64 6.51 -16.15
N ILE A 12 30.13 7.41 -15.31
CA ILE A 12 28.70 7.51 -15.03
C ILE A 12 28.03 8.06 -16.29
N VAL A 13 27.32 7.22 -17.03
CA VAL A 13 26.52 7.66 -18.17
C VAL A 13 25.18 8.17 -17.63
N LEU A 14 24.97 9.49 -17.68
CA LEU A 14 23.70 10.10 -17.32
C LEU A 14 22.59 9.63 -18.26
N THR A 15 21.39 9.40 -17.72
CA THR A 15 20.19 9.02 -18.47
C THR A 15 19.52 10.20 -19.18
N SER A 16 20.20 11.35 -19.22
CA SER A 16 19.74 12.57 -19.90
C SER A 16 20.39 12.79 -21.27
N HIS A 17 21.39 11.99 -21.68
CA HIS A 17 22.06 12.17 -22.98
C HIS A 17 21.31 11.47 -24.13
N PRO A 18 20.80 12.20 -25.13
CA PRO A 18 19.99 11.64 -26.23
C PRO A 18 20.72 10.60 -27.08
N GLY A 19 22.05 10.70 -27.21
CA GLY A 19 22.86 9.87 -28.11
C GLY A 19 23.22 8.47 -27.61
N ASN A 20 22.82 8.08 -26.40
CA ASN A 20 23.22 6.81 -25.76
C ASN A 20 22.09 5.80 -25.58
N PHE A 21 20.91 6.07 -26.13
CA PHE A 21 19.81 5.11 -26.15
C PHE A 21 19.86 4.36 -27.48
N GLY A 22 20.33 3.11 -27.45
CA GLY A 22 20.28 2.19 -28.60
C GLY A 22 18.85 1.81 -28.97
N HIS A 23 18.65 0.62 -29.56
CA HIS A 23 17.33 0.11 -30.00
C HIS A 23 16.15 0.46 -29.08
N LYS A 24 15.00 0.75 -29.70
CA LYS A 24 13.72 1.03 -29.03
C LYS A 24 13.45 -0.08 -27.98
N PRO A 25 13.23 0.26 -26.70
CA PRO A 25 12.99 -0.74 -25.67
C PRO A 25 11.71 -1.54 -25.95
N LEU A 26 11.59 -2.73 -25.35
CA LEU A 26 10.35 -3.52 -25.42
C LEU A 26 9.18 -2.66 -24.93
N ALA A 27 8.25 -2.34 -25.83
CA ALA A 27 7.07 -1.56 -25.47
C ALA A 27 6.18 -2.37 -24.52
N ILE A 28 5.58 -1.69 -23.54
CA ILE A 28 4.57 -2.27 -22.66
C ILE A 28 3.20 -1.84 -23.17
N GLN A 29 2.34 -2.79 -23.52
CA GLN A 29 0.96 -2.52 -23.90
C GLN A 29 0.09 -2.53 -22.64
N TRP A 30 0.13 -1.45 -21.86
CA TRP A 30 -0.58 -1.39 -20.58
C TRP A 30 -2.09 -1.65 -20.77
N GLY A 31 -2.66 -2.49 -19.91
CA GLY A 31 -4.06 -2.93 -20.02
C GLY A 31 -4.32 -4.03 -21.05
N HIS A 32 -3.31 -4.59 -21.70
CA HIS A 32 -3.54 -5.80 -22.51
C HIS A 32 -3.82 -7.02 -21.60
N PRO A 33 -4.88 -7.81 -21.85
CA PRO A 33 -5.30 -8.91 -20.98
C PRO A 33 -4.39 -10.14 -21.05
N ASP A 34 -3.67 -10.31 -22.16
CA ASP A 34 -2.64 -11.35 -22.28
C ASP A 34 -1.27 -10.82 -21.81
N ARG A 35 -0.65 -11.56 -20.88
CA ARG A 35 0.64 -11.22 -20.26
C ARG A 35 1.76 -11.06 -21.30
N ASP A 36 1.83 -11.98 -22.25
CA ASP A 36 2.95 -12.10 -23.18
C ASP A 36 2.87 -11.02 -24.27
N GLU A 37 1.65 -10.71 -24.74
CA GLU A 37 1.38 -9.57 -25.62
C GLU A 37 1.54 -8.21 -24.92
N ARG A 38 1.19 -8.13 -23.62
CA ARG A 38 1.39 -6.94 -22.80
C ARG A 38 2.87 -6.60 -22.60
N GLY A 39 3.68 -7.64 -22.39
CA GLY A 39 5.12 -7.56 -22.15
C GLY A 39 5.52 -7.28 -20.68
N PRO A 40 6.76 -7.59 -20.29
CA PRO A 40 7.22 -7.45 -18.91
C PRO A 40 7.61 -6.01 -18.56
N VAL A 41 7.54 -5.68 -17.27
CA VAL A 41 8.21 -4.50 -16.72
C VAL A 41 9.69 -4.80 -16.52
N VAL A 42 10.56 -3.98 -17.13
CA VAL A 42 12.02 -4.13 -17.09
C VAL A 42 12.65 -2.82 -16.66
N ALA A 43 12.94 -2.71 -15.36
CA ALA A 43 13.58 -1.56 -14.73
C ALA A 43 15.05 -1.87 -14.39
N THR A 44 15.79 -2.44 -15.36
CA THR A 44 17.16 -2.90 -15.16
C THR A 44 18.17 -1.75 -15.02
N LEU A 45 19.19 -1.97 -14.18
CA LEU A 45 20.34 -1.09 -14.01
C LEU A 45 21.59 -1.58 -14.80
N GLY A 46 21.53 -2.78 -15.36
CA GLY A 46 22.62 -3.39 -16.11
C GLY A 46 22.62 -2.97 -17.58
N ASN A 47 21.83 -3.65 -18.41
CA ASN A 47 21.73 -3.31 -19.83
C ASN A 47 20.65 -2.24 -20.06
N LYS A 48 21.08 -0.98 -20.21
CA LYS A 48 20.17 0.16 -20.37
C LYS A 48 19.28 0.07 -21.62
N SER A 49 19.67 -0.63 -22.68
CA SER A 49 18.82 -0.77 -23.87
C SER A 49 17.59 -1.65 -23.63
N HIS A 50 17.61 -2.51 -22.61
CA HIS A 50 16.47 -3.38 -22.27
C HIS A 50 15.41 -2.66 -21.42
N ARG A 51 15.72 -1.45 -20.93
CA ARG A 51 14.90 -0.75 -19.94
C ARG A 51 13.67 -0.12 -20.59
N ASN A 52 12.48 -0.48 -20.08
CA ASN A 52 11.20 0.06 -20.52
C ASN A 52 10.40 0.75 -19.39
N ALA A 53 11.00 0.93 -18.20
CA ALA A 53 10.40 1.63 -17.07
C ALA A 53 11.38 2.59 -16.38
N ILE A 54 10.85 3.68 -15.84
CA ILE A 54 11.56 4.66 -15.00
C ILE A 54 11.71 4.09 -13.58
N GLY A 55 12.82 4.42 -12.90
CA GLY A 55 13.16 3.84 -11.60
C GLY A 55 13.91 2.51 -11.71
N THR A 56 13.80 1.68 -10.68
CA THR A 56 14.43 0.35 -10.56
C THR A 56 13.46 -0.60 -9.87
N HIS A 57 13.60 -1.91 -10.13
CA HIS A 57 12.93 -2.94 -9.33
C HIS A 57 13.26 -2.76 -7.84
N SER A 58 12.29 -3.06 -6.97
CA SER A 58 12.39 -2.82 -5.53
C SER A 58 12.73 -1.37 -5.19
N GLY A 59 12.03 -0.43 -5.84
CA GLY A 59 12.25 1.01 -5.75
C GLY A 59 12.36 1.52 -4.31
N GLY A 60 11.45 1.10 -3.42
CA GLY A 60 11.47 1.49 -2.01
C GLY A 60 12.72 1.03 -1.24
N TYR A 61 13.48 0.07 -1.77
CA TYR A 61 14.72 -0.45 -1.21
C TYR A 61 15.96 -0.11 -2.07
N ALA A 62 15.81 0.67 -3.13
CA ALA A 62 16.86 0.97 -4.09
C ALA A 62 18.09 1.63 -3.45
N VAL A 63 17.88 2.54 -2.50
CA VAL A 63 18.97 3.25 -1.80
C VAL A 63 19.76 2.27 -0.92
N TYR A 64 19.10 1.36 -0.21
CA TYR A 64 19.78 0.31 0.56
C TYR A 64 20.57 -0.63 -0.33
N ARG A 65 20.01 -1.02 -1.48
CA ARG A 65 20.74 -1.80 -2.48
C ARG A 65 21.98 -1.05 -2.98
N ALA A 66 21.86 0.25 -3.25
CA ALA A 66 22.98 1.08 -3.68
C ALA A 66 24.09 1.14 -2.61
N LEU A 67 23.71 1.29 -1.33
CA LEU A 67 24.65 1.23 -0.21
C LEU A 67 25.34 -0.14 -0.10
N ALA A 68 24.59 -1.24 -0.21
CA ALA A 68 25.15 -2.59 -0.17
C ALA A 68 26.16 -2.83 -1.31
N ILE A 69 25.93 -2.26 -2.50
CA ILE A 69 26.90 -2.31 -3.60
C ILE A 69 28.12 -1.45 -3.30
N ALA A 70 27.91 -0.23 -2.80
CA ALA A 70 29.01 0.68 -2.46
C ALA A 70 29.90 0.13 -1.33
N SER A 71 29.32 -0.60 -0.37
CA SER A 71 30.04 -1.26 0.72
C SER A 71 30.68 -2.60 0.32
N GLY A 72 30.42 -3.10 -0.89
CA GLY A 72 30.90 -4.41 -1.34
C GLY A 72 30.14 -5.60 -0.75
N SER A 73 29.00 -5.38 -0.09
CA SER A 73 28.13 -6.44 0.44
C SER A 73 27.26 -7.09 -0.64
N LEU A 74 27.11 -6.45 -1.80
CA LEU A 74 26.38 -6.96 -2.96
C LEU A 74 27.13 -6.63 -4.25
N GLU A 75 27.28 -7.60 -5.15
CA GLU A 75 27.87 -7.35 -6.46
C GLU A 75 26.99 -6.44 -7.32
N ARG A 76 27.60 -5.55 -8.10
CA ARG A 76 26.87 -4.55 -8.90
C ARG A 76 25.92 -5.19 -9.91
N ASP A 77 26.37 -6.27 -10.54
CA ASP A 77 25.67 -7.07 -11.55
C ASP A 77 24.97 -8.30 -10.97
N HIS A 78 24.81 -8.38 -9.65
CA HIS A 78 24.09 -9.46 -9.00
C HIS A 78 22.69 -9.66 -9.62
N ARG A 79 22.47 -10.88 -10.12
CA ARG A 79 21.17 -11.38 -10.55
C ARG A 79 20.58 -12.26 -9.46
N ALA A 80 19.34 -11.98 -9.11
CA ALA A 80 18.61 -12.79 -8.15
C ALA A 80 18.40 -14.19 -8.73
N ASP A 81 18.66 -15.21 -7.92
CA ASP A 81 18.18 -16.56 -8.17
C ASP A 81 16.71 -16.62 -7.76
N LEU A 82 15.83 -16.88 -8.74
CA LEU A 82 14.38 -16.97 -8.56
C LEU A 82 13.90 -18.43 -8.58
N THR A 83 14.81 -19.39 -8.45
CA THR A 83 14.45 -20.80 -8.34
C THR A 83 13.56 -21.02 -7.11
N ASN A 84 12.44 -21.72 -7.30
CA ASN A 84 11.44 -22.00 -6.25
C ASN A 84 10.80 -20.76 -5.59
N THR A 85 10.78 -19.60 -6.28
CA THR A 85 10.09 -18.40 -5.78
C THR A 85 8.70 -18.18 -6.38
N SER A 86 8.17 -19.15 -7.13
CA SER A 86 6.82 -19.05 -7.72
C SER A 86 5.75 -18.83 -6.64
N PRO A 87 4.67 -18.09 -6.94
CA PRO A 87 3.53 -17.91 -6.06
C PRO A 87 3.02 -19.22 -5.46
N THR A 88 2.75 -19.25 -4.15
CA THR A 88 2.21 -20.47 -3.50
C THR A 88 0.76 -20.75 -3.86
N VAL A 89 0.05 -19.77 -4.41
CA VAL A 89 -1.29 -19.87 -4.98
C VAL A 89 -1.38 -18.97 -6.21
N ALA A 90 -2.18 -19.37 -7.19
CA ALA A 90 -2.54 -18.52 -8.32
C ALA A 90 -3.61 -17.51 -7.90
N ILE A 91 -3.51 -16.28 -8.39
CA ILE A 91 -4.53 -15.23 -8.29
C ILE A 91 -4.76 -14.71 -9.70
N GLY A 92 -6.01 -14.61 -10.13
CA GLY A 92 -6.36 -14.19 -11.47
C GLY A 92 -5.89 -15.16 -12.59
N PRO A 93 -5.79 -14.67 -13.84
CA PRO A 93 -6.09 -13.29 -14.24
C PRO A 93 -7.58 -12.95 -14.05
N HIS A 94 -7.86 -11.74 -13.57
CA HIS A 94 -9.22 -11.22 -13.49
C HIS A 94 -9.49 -10.26 -14.67
N PRO A 95 -10.74 -10.09 -15.12
CA PRO A 95 -11.06 -9.21 -16.25
C PRO A 95 -10.53 -7.77 -16.09
N SER A 96 -10.48 -7.26 -14.85
CA SER A 96 -9.92 -5.96 -14.48
C SER A 96 -8.44 -5.77 -14.85
N TRP A 97 -7.66 -6.85 -15.00
CA TRP A 97 -6.24 -6.78 -15.36
C TRP A 97 -6.03 -6.30 -16.80
N GLY A 98 -7.01 -6.56 -17.67
CA GLY A 98 -7.07 -6.07 -19.06
C GLY A 98 -7.79 -4.73 -19.22
N MET A 99 -8.05 -4.01 -18.13
CA MET A 99 -8.71 -2.69 -18.17
C MET A 99 -7.70 -1.62 -17.75
N PRO A 100 -7.17 -0.81 -18.69
CA PRO A 100 -6.05 0.11 -18.43
C PRO A 100 -6.37 1.21 -17.42
N ASP A 101 -7.64 1.51 -17.20
CA ASP A 101 -8.14 2.51 -16.26
C ASP A 101 -8.39 1.95 -14.85
N LYS A 102 -8.50 0.62 -14.68
CA LYS A 102 -8.80 -0.01 -13.38
C LYS A 102 -7.57 -0.17 -12.49
N ILE A 103 -6.44 -0.56 -13.08
CA ILE A 103 -5.19 -0.78 -12.36
C ILE A 103 -4.09 0.07 -12.98
N VAL A 104 -3.64 1.08 -12.25
CA VAL A 104 -2.64 2.06 -12.70
C VAL A 104 -1.46 2.22 -11.75
N SER A 105 -1.52 1.64 -10.54
CA SER A 105 -0.53 1.82 -9.47
C SER A 105 0.20 0.55 -9.02
N LEU A 106 -0.11 -0.61 -9.62
CA LEU A 106 0.63 -1.87 -9.49
C LEU A 106 0.70 -2.59 -10.85
N ASP A 107 1.56 -3.59 -10.97
CA ASP A 107 1.65 -4.44 -12.15
C ASP A 107 0.76 -5.69 -11.98
N PRO A 108 -0.36 -5.84 -12.73
CA PRO A 108 -1.28 -6.96 -12.53
C PRO A 108 -0.62 -8.32 -12.73
N PHE A 109 0.36 -8.38 -13.64
CA PHE A 109 1.15 -9.57 -13.96
C PHE A 109 2.46 -9.65 -13.17
N GLY A 110 2.58 -8.88 -12.08
CA GLY A 110 3.79 -8.79 -11.26
C GLY A 110 4.13 -10.06 -10.47
N ALA A 111 3.18 -10.99 -10.33
CA ALA A 111 3.35 -12.29 -9.68
C ALA A 111 3.91 -13.30 -10.69
N LEU A 112 5.23 -13.31 -10.84
CA LEU A 112 5.92 -14.14 -11.84
C LEU A 112 6.15 -15.57 -11.31
N ASP A 113 5.84 -16.54 -12.15
CA ASP A 113 6.30 -17.92 -12.01
C ASP A 113 7.58 -18.19 -12.83
N HIS A 114 8.06 -19.43 -12.76
CA HIS A 114 9.27 -19.88 -13.45
C HIS A 114 9.19 -19.73 -14.99
N ASP A 115 8.00 -19.83 -15.57
CA ASP A 115 7.81 -19.90 -17.02
C ASP A 115 7.52 -18.52 -17.63
N SER A 116 7.03 -17.59 -16.82
CA SER A 116 6.78 -16.19 -17.17
C SER A 116 7.99 -15.53 -17.84
N PHE A 117 7.94 -15.29 -19.16
CA PHE A 117 9.02 -14.65 -19.92
C PHE A 117 10.38 -15.39 -19.88
N ALA A 118 10.39 -16.73 -19.80
CA ALA A 118 11.62 -17.52 -19.78
C ALA A 118 12.56 -17.22 -20.97
N ASP A 119 12.01 -17.07 -22.18
CA ASP A 119 12.77 -16.76 -23.40
C ASP A 119 13.46 -15.39 -23.32
N LEU A 120 12.79 -14.37 -22.78
CA LEU A 120 13.37 -13.04 -22.59
C LEU A 120 14.45 -13.07 -21.51
N ARG A 121 14.25 -13.83 -20.43
CA ARG A 121 15.31 -14.02 -19.42
C ARG A 121 16.54 -14.71 -20.01
N ALA A 122 16.36 -15.72 -20.87
CA ALA A 122 17.45 -16.38 -21.60
C ALA A 122 18.20 -15.43 -22.54
N GLN A 123 17.51 -14.44 -23.11
CA GLN A 123 18.10 -13.33 -23.89
C GLN A 123 18.78 -12.25 -23.02
N GLY A 124 18.79 -12.42 -21.69
CA GLY A 124 19.47 -11.51 -20.76
C GLY A 124 18.63 -10.34 -20.25
N TYR A 125 17.31 -10.31 -20.51
CA TYR A 125 16.42 -9.35 -19.85
C TYR A 125 16.38 -9.62 -18.34
N ASP A 126 16.44 -8.55 -17.54
CA ASP A 126 16.39 -8.62 -16.08
C ASP A 126 14.95 -8.33 -15.63
N ILE A 127 14.12 -9.37 -15.72
CA ILE A 127 12.69 -9.34 -15.37
C ILE A 127 12.55 -9.89 -13.96
N ARG A 128 11.92 -9.12 -13.07
CA ARG A 128 11.77 -9.46 -11.65
C ARG A 128 10.32 -9.31 -11.20
N PRO A 129 9.85 -10.13 -10.25
CA PRO A 129 8.51 -10.00 -9.71
C PRO A 129 8.37 -8.67 -8.97
N SER A 130 7.23 -8.01 -9.14
CA SER A 130 6.77 -6.88 -8.31
C SER A 130 5.68 -7.32 -7.32
N ILE A 131 5.21 -8.57 -7.43
CA ILE A 131 4.28 -9.19 -6.49
C ILE A 131 4.84 -10.56 -6.06
N ALA A 132 4.82 -10.83 -4.77
CA ALA A 132 5.19 -12.15 -4.22
C ALA A 132 4.07 -12.67 -3.32
N ILE A 133 3.67 -13.93 -3.51
CA ILE A 133 2.54 -14.55 -2.81
C ILE A 133 3.03 -15.77 -2.03
N THR A 134 2.69 -15.84 -0.75
CA THR A 134 3.05 -16.95 0.12
C THR A 134 1.95 -17.26 1.14
N LYS A 135 2.10 -18.34 1.92
CA LYS A 135 1.22 -18.67 3.05
C LYS A 135 1.96 -18.57 4.36
N ALA A 136 1.26 -18.18 5.42
CA ALA A 136 1.83 -18.08 6.76
C ALA A 136 0.77 -18.34 7.83
N HIS A 137 1.23 -18.60 9.05
CA HIS A 137 0.41 -18.42 10.24
C HIS A 137 0.72 -17.04 10.83
N ILE A 138 -0.31 -16.29 11.22
CA ILE A 138 -0.16 -15.03 11.94
C ILE A 138 -0.77 -15.16 13.34
N ASN A 139 -0.07 -14.62 14.34
CA ASN A 139 -0.55 -14.58 15.70
C ASN A 139 -0.87 -13.13 16.07
N ILE A 140 -2.11 -12.88 16.47
CA ILE A 140 -2.59 -11.57 16.91
C ILE A 140 -3.11 -11.75 18.35
N PRO A 141 -2.43 -11.18 19.36
CA PRO A 141 -2.79 -11.38 20.77
C PRO A 141 -4.26 -11.09 21.09
N GLU A 142 -4.83 -10.03 20.51
CA GLU A 142 -6.22 -9.63 20.73
C GLU A 142 -7.24 -10.67 20.27
N LEU A 143 -6.88 -11.53 19.31
CA LEU A 143 -7.77 -12.62 18.89
C LEU A 143 -7.90 -13.71 19.96
N GLN A 144 -6.90 -13.85 20.84
CA GLN A 144 -6.97 -14.81 21.96
C GLN A 144 -8.01 -14.33 23.00
N GLU A 145 -8.05 -13.02 23.25
CA GLU A 145 -9.10 -12.40 24.05
C GLU A 145 -10.46 -12.56 23.37
N ALA A 146 -10.54 -12.31 22.05
CA ALA A 146 -11.77 -12.49 21.27
C ALA A 146 -12.30 -13.93 21.33
N VAL A 147 -11.43 -14.94 21.30
CA VAL A 147 -11.80 -16.36 21.50
C VAL A 147 -12.34 -16.57 22.91
N THR A 148 -11.65 -16.04 23.93
CA THR A 148 -12.05 -16.17 25.34
C THR A 148 -13.42 -15.55 25.61
N GLN A 149 -13.72 -14.43 24.96
CA GLN A 149 -15.01 -13.73 25.02
C GLN A 149 -16.07 -14.35 24.09
N GLY A 150 -15.74 -15.39 23.32
CA GLY A 150 -16.67 -16.05 22.41
C GLY A 150 -17.02 -15.24 21.14
N ARG A 151 -16.28 -14.16 20.85
CA ARG A 151 -16.49 -13.31 19.67
C ARG A 151 -16.02 -13.98 18.37
N VAL A 152 -15.02 -14.85 18.45
CA VAL A 152 -14.51 -15.66 17.33
C VAL A 152 -14.27 -17.11 17.78
N LYS A 153 -14.23 -18.05 16.84
CA LYS A 153 -14.10 -19.49 17.14
C LYS A 153 -12.81 -20.07 16.59
N VAL A 154 -12.22 -21.01 17.33
CA VAL A 154 -11.18 -21.91 16.79
C VAL A 154 -11.89 -22.98 15.96
N ASP A 155 -11.57 -23.07 14.66
CA ASP A 155 -12.21 -24.00 13.71
C ASP A 155 -11.26 -25.05 13.12
N GLY A 156 -9.96 -24.95 13.38
CA GLY A 156 -8.93 -25.83 12.84
C GLY A 156 -8.69 -25.67 11.34
N LYS A 157 -9.36 -24.71 10.68
CA LYS A 157 -9.28 -24.45 9.23
C LYS A 157 -8.65 -23.10 8.94
N ILE A 158 -9.25 -22.03 9.47
CA ILE A 158 -8.78 -20.65 9.34
C ILE A 158 -8.02 -20.26 10.61
N MET A 159 -8.52 -20.66 11.79
CA MET A 159 -7.84 -20.46 13.07
C MET A 159 -7.47 -21.81 13.68
N ASN A 160 -6.18 -22.03 13.93
CA ASN A 160 -5.70 -23.27 14.54
C ASN A 160 -5.90 -23.31 16.07
N GLN A 161 -5.59 -24.44 16.69
CA GLN A 161 -5.76 -24.65 18.14
C GLN A 161 -4.93 -23.69 19.02
N ARG A 162 -3.91 -23.05 18.46
CA ARG A 162 -3.08 -22.04 19.15
C ARG A 162 -3.63 -20.62 18.99
N GLY A 163 -4.76 -20.44 18.32
CA GLY A 163 -5.34 -19.13 18.02
C GLY A 163 -4.63 -18.39 16.88
N GLU A 164 -3.78 -19.06 16.11
CA GLU A 164 -3.09 -18.46 14.96
C GLU A 164 -3.96 -18.57 13.71
N LEU A 165 -3.95 -17.53 12.89
CA LEU A 165 -4.68 -17.50 11.62
C LEU A 165 -3.82 -18.04 10.49
N LEU A 166 -4.34 -18.99 9.73
CA LEU A 166 -3.79 -19.39 8.44
C LEU A 166 -4.18 -18.34 7.40
N VAL A 167 -3.17 -17.71 6.78
CA VAL A 167 -3.35 -16.67 5.78
C VAL A 167 -2.59 -16.97 4.50
N THR A 168 -3.21 -16.64 3.37
CA THR A 168 -2.47 -16.30 2.14
C THR A 168 -2.08 -14.83 2.23
N LYS A 169 -0.82 -14.50 1.93
CA LYS A 169 -0.36 -13.11 1.92
C LYS A 169 0.32 -12.76 0.60
N ALA A 170 0.11 -11.53 0.14
CA ALA A 170 0.76 -10.99 -1.05
C ALA A 170 1.48 -9.69 -0.71
N ALA A 171 2.77 -9.58 -1.02
CA ALA A 171 3.49 -8.32 -1.01
C ALA A 171 3.44 -7.70 -2.41
N VAL A 172 3.12 -6.41 -2.50
CA VAL A 172 2.94 -5.70 -3.78
C VAL A 172 3.79 -4.44 -3.80
N GLU A 173 4.72 -4.37 -4.74
CA GLU A 173 5.51 -3.18 -5.05
C GLU A 173 4.71 -2.20 -5.92
N PRO A 174 4.91 -0.89 -5.75
CA PRO A 174 4.25 0.11 -6.59
C PRO A 174 4.85 0.10 -8.00
N VAL A 175 3.98 -0.01 -9.01
CA VAL A 175 4.32 0.10 -10.42
C VAL A 175 3.28 0.99 -11.09
N TRP A 176 3.68 2.22 -11.41
CA TRP A 176 2.78 3.25 -11.88
C TRP A 176 2.75 3.34 -13.39
N TYR A 177 1.56 3.30 -13.98
CA TYR A 177 1.32 3.69 -15.35
C TYR A 177 1.00 5.18 -15.42
N LEU A 178 1.98 5.99 -15.80
CA LEU A 178 1.92 7.45 -15.70
C LEU A 178 0.72 8.10 -16.42
N PRO A 179 0.31 7.66 -17.63
CA PRO A 179 -0.90 8.19 -18.26
C PRO A 179 -2.16 7.92 -17.42
N GLY A 180 -2.29 6.71 -16.86
CA GLY A 180 -3.40 6.34 -16.00
C GLY A 180 -3.41 7.07 -14.65
N ILE A 181 -2.23 7.28 -14.05
CA ILE A 181 -2.08 8.11 -12.85
C ILE A 181 -2.53 9.55 -13.13
N ALA A 182 -2.06 10.16 -14.23
CA ALA A 182 -2.43 11.51 -14.61
C ALA A 182 -3.95 11.66 -14.80
N GLN A 183 -4.57 10.69 -15.49
CA GLN A 183 -6.02 10.63 -15.67
C GLN A 183 -6.76 10.50 -14.33
N ARG A 184 -6.30 9.62 -13.43
CA ARG A 184 -6.93 9.39 -12.11
C ARG A 184 -6.92 10.65 -11.24
N PHE A 185 -5.89 11.48 -11.36
CA PHE A 185 -5.79 12.77 -10.65
C PHE A 185 -6.34 13.97 -11.42
N GLY A 186 -6.84 13.77 -12.65
CA GLY A 186 -7.39 14.86 -13.47
C GLY A 186 -6.35 15.92 -13.86
N VAL A 187 -5.08 15.53 -14.03
CA VAL A 187 -3.97 16.43 -14.39
C VAL A 187 -3.36 16.04 -15.74
N LEU A 188 -2.64 16.98 -16.37
CA LEU A 188 -1.86 16.66 -17.56
C LEU A 188 -0.67 15.76 -17.19
N GLU A 189 -0.40 14.75 -18.00
CA GLU A 189 0.73 13.83 -17.78
C GLU A 189 2.08 14.57 -17.76
N SER A 190 2.24 15.61 -18.59
CA SER A 190 3.43 16.46 -18.61
C SER A 190 3.65 17.17 -17.28
N ASP A 191 2.57 17.67 -16.67
CA ASP A 191 2.63 18.40 -15.41
C ASP A 191 2.92 17.44 -14.26
N LEU A 192 2.24 16.28 -14.23
CA LEU A 192 2.53 15.21 -13.28
C LEU A 192 4.02 14.83 -13.30
N ARG A 193 4.56 14.51 -14.48
CA ARG A 193 5.96 14.10 -14.65
C ARG A 193 6.92 15.19 -14.20
N ARG A 194 6.68 16.44 -14.59
CA ARG A 194 7.50 17.58 -14.20
C ARG A 194 7.47 17.79 -12.70
N THR A 195 6.30 17.78 -12.08
CA THR A 195 6.16 17.94 -10.63
C THR A 195 6.84 16.80 -9.88
N LEU A 196 6.70 15.54 -10.33
CA LEU A 196 7.43 14.41 -9.73
C LEU A 196 8.94 14.61 -9.79
N PHE A 197 9.48 15.05 -10.93
CA PHE A 197 10.90 15.35 -11.07
C PHE A 197 11.36 16.48 -10.13
N GLU A 198 10.64 17.61 -10.11
CA GLU A 198 10.99 18.78 -9.29
C GLU A 198 10.88 18.46 -7.78
N GLN A 199 9.80 17.80 -7.35
CA GLN A 199 9.55 17.51 -5.93
C GLN A 199 10.38 16.35 -5.38
N THR A 200 11.02 15.55 -6.25
CA THR A 200 12.02 14.55 -5.84
C THR A 200 13.44 15.10 -5.88
N GLY A 201 13.63 16.42 -6.03
CA GLY A 201 14.95 17.04 -6.07
C GLY A 201 15.72 16.70 -7.35
N GLY A 202 15.02 16.48 -8.46
CA GLY A 202 15.61 16.12 -9.74
C GLY A 202 15.98 14.64 -9.88
N MET A 203 15.42 13.76 -9.04
CA MET A 203 15.55 12.33 -9.26
C MET A 203 14.80 11.90 -10.52
N PHE A 204 15.31 10.88 -11.20
CA PHE A 204 14.73 10.31 -12.42
C PHE A 204 14.55 11.32 -13.58
N PRO A 205 15.63 11.82 -14.19
CA PRO A 205 15.56 12.72 -15.35
C PRO A 205 14.68 12.21 -16.50
N GLU A 206 14.52 10.88 -16.61
CA GLU A 206 13.67 10.20 -17.59
C GLU A 206 12.19 10.62 -17.51
N LEU A 207 11.72 11.09 -16.35
CA LEU A 207 10.37 11.67 -16.22
C LEU A 207 10.16 12.81 -17.22
N VAL A 208 11.22 13.57 -17.52
CA VAL A 208 11.19 14.72 -18.45
C VAL A 208 11.80 14.36 -19.81
N THR A 209 12.88 13.58 -19.84
CA THR A 209 13.65 13.33 -21.07
C THR A 209 13.17 12.13 -21.89
N ARG A 210 12.34 11.25 -21.32
CA ARG A 210 11.91 9.98 -21.95
C ARG A 210 10.39 9.82 -21.89
N PRO A 211 9.63 10.60 -22.69
CA PRO A 211 8.17 10.48 -22.74
C PRO A 211 7.70 9.12 -23.30
N ASP A 212 8.58 8.38 -23.98
CA ASP A 212 8.32 7.02 -24.45
C ASP A 212 8.26 5.99 -23.29
N LEU A 213 8.81 6.30 -22.12
CA LEU A 213 8.68 5.46 -20.92
C LEU A 213 7.43 5.86 -20.15
N GLN A 214 6.40 5.01 -20.20
CA GLN A 214 5.10 5.26 -19.57
C GLN A 214 4.97 4.61 -18.18
N VAL A 215 5.88 3.70 -17.82
CA VAL A 215 5.87 2.99 -16.52
C VAL A 215 6.92 3.57 -15.60
N PHE A 216 6.58 3.76 -14.33
CA PHE A 216 7.45 4.28 -13.27
C PHE A 216 7.38 3.41 -12.03
N LEU A 217 8.53 3.04 -11.47
CA LEU A 217 8.62 2.33 -10.19
C LEU A 217 9.04 3.35 -9.11
N PRO A 218 8.08 4.03 -8.47
CA PRO A 218 8.40 5.05 -7.47
C PRO A 218 9.07 4.42 -6.24
N PRO A 219 10.05 5.10 -5.63
CA PRO A 219 10.72 4.61 -4.42
C PRO A 219 9.90 4.88 -3.15
N ILE A 220 8.66 4.40 -3.12
CA ILE A 220 7.73 4.56 -1.99
C ILE A 220 7.40 3.20 -1.37
N GLY A 221 6.73 3.24 -0.20
CA GLY A 221 6.20 2.03 0.44
C GLY A 221 5.15 1.34 -0.44
N GLY A 222 5.25 0.01 -0.55
CA GLY A 222 4.24 -0.82 -1.17
C GLY A 222 3.08 -1.14 -0.22
N LEU A 223 2.40 -2.25 -0.49
CA LEU A 223 1.34 -2.78 0.37
C LEU A 223 1.50 -4.28 0.61
N THR A 224 0.85 -4.79 1.63
CA THR A 224 0.70 -6.22 1.86
C THR A 224 -0.78 -6.56 2.00
N VAL A 225 -1.21 -7.64 1.35
CA VAL A 225 -2.56 -8.19 1.46
C VAL A 225 -2.49 -9.44 2.32
N TYR A 226 -3.43 -9.59 3.25
CA TYR A 226 -3.66 -10.80 4.02
C TYR A 226 -5.06 -11.30 3.75
N ILE A 227 -5.17 -12.57 3.39
CA ILE A 227 -6.41 -13.19 2.95
C ILE A 227 -6.72 -14.37 3.85
N LEU A 228 -7.95 -14.39 4.36
CA LEU A 228 -8.53 -15.38 5.26
C LEU A 228 -9.66 -16.10 4.52
N GLY A 229 -9.74 -17.42 4.70
CA GLY A 229 -10.79 -18.24 4.10
C GLY A 229 -10.49 -18.64 2.65
N ASP A 230 -11.54 -18.75 1.87
CA ASP A 230 -11.49 -19.27 0.50
C ASP A 230 -11.17 -18.16 -0.51
N MET A 231 -10.09 -18.35 -1.29
CA MET A 231 -9.65 -17.40 -2.31
C MET A 231 -10.70 -17.18 -3.40
N GLU A 232 -11.48 -18.22 -3.75
CA GLU A 232 -12.50 -18.11 -4.80
C GLU A 232 -13.67 -17.22 -4.36
N ALA A 233 -13.90 -17.07 -3.05
CA ALA A 233 -14.95 -16.21 -2.52
C ALA A 233 -14.69 -14.72 -2.76
N ILE A 234 -13.43 -14.32 -3.01
CA ILE A 234 -13.05 -12.90 -3.14
C ILE A 234 -13.65 -12.27 -4.40
N ALA A 235 -13.71 -13.03 -5.49
CA ALA A 235 -14.20 -12.57 -6.79
C ALA A 235 -15.65 -13.01 -7.07
N ASP A 236 -16.24 -13.86 -6.23
CA ASP A 236 -17.64 -14.30 -6.35
C ASP A 236 -18.58 -13.34 -5.60
N PRO A 237 -19.38 -12.52 -6.30
CA PRO A 237 -20.26 -11.55 -5.66
C PRO A 237 -21.39 -12.17 -4.84
N ASN A 238 -21.63 -13.49 -4.95
CA ASN A 238 -22.65 -14.21 -4.19
C ASN A 238 -22.14 -14.75 -2.85
N ARG A 239 -20.84 -14.63 -2.58
CA ARG A 239 -20.22 -15.10 -1.34
C ARG A 239 -19.82 -13.91 -0.48
N PRO A 240 -20.02 -13.99 0.85
CA PRO A 240 -19.71 -12.86 1.73
C PRO A 240 -18.23 -12.46 1.66
N LEU A 241 -17.97 -11.16 1.48
CA LEU A 241 -16.62 -10.60 1.51
C LEU A 241 -16.50 -9.47 2.53
N ALA A 242 -15.56 -9.60 3.46
CA ALA A 242 -15.15 -8.54 4.36
C ALA A 242 -13.82 -7.95 3.94
N VAL A 243 -13.74 -6.62 3.84
CA VAL A 243 -12.53 -5.91 3.45
C VAL A 243 -12.20 -4.81 4.45
N ARG A 244 -10.95 -4.81 4.90
CA ARG A 244 -10.34 -3.70 5.65
C ARG A 244 -9.11 -3.23 4.90
N ILE A 245 -9.08 -1.97 4.51
CA ILE A 245 -7.84 -1.31 4.08
C ILE A 245 -7.32 -0.35 5.14
N HIS A 246 -6.11 -0.63 5.58
CA HIS A 246 -5.41 0.04 6.66
C HIS A 246 -4.22 0.81 6.11
N ASP A 247 -4.07 2.06 6.54
CA ASP A 247 -2.84 2.82 6.29
C ASP A 247 -1.95 2.69 7.53
N GLU A 248 -0.67 2.40 7.31
CA GLU A 248 0.34 2.20 8.34
C GLU A 248 0.33 3.29 9.42
N CYS A 249 0.39 2.84 10.67
CA CYS A 249 0.56 3.68 11.85
C CYS A 249 1.46 2.95 12.85
N ASN A 250 2.77 3.01 12.65
CA ASN A 250 3.79 2.27 13.42
C ASN A 250 3.58 2.38 14.95
N GLY A 251 3.41 3.60 15.46
CA GLY A 251 3.19 3.84 16.90
C GLY A 251 1.96 3.13 17.50
N SER A 252 0.88 2.98 16.75
CA SER A 252 -0.32 2.27 17.23
C SER A 252 -0.24 0.79 16.88
N ASP A 253 0.06 0.47 15.62
CA ASP A 253 0.06 -0.87 15.07
C ASP A 253 1.08 -1.78 15.77
N VAL A 254 2.26 -1.27 16.13
CA VAL A 254 3.32 -2.05 16.78
C VAL A 254 3.32 -1.87 18.30
N PHE A 255 3.14 -0.64 18.78
CA PHE A 255 3.36 -0.29 20.19
C PHE A 255 2.07 0.02 20.97
N GLY A 256 0.90 -0.04 20.34
CA GLY A 256 -0.38 0.13 21.04
C GLY A 256 -0.64 1.54 21.55
N SER A 257 -0.11 2.59 20.88
CA SER A 257 -0.40 3.98 21.23
C SER A 257 -1.91 4.26 21.31
N ASP A 258 -2.30 4.94 22.39
CA ASP A 258 -3.66 5.32 22.80
C ASP A 258 -4.15 6.63 22.17
N ILE A 259 -3.28 7.37 21.47
CA ILE A 259 -3.61 8.68 20.87
C ILE A 259 -4.49 8.53 19.61
N CYS A 260 -4.56 7.33 19.01
CA CYS A 260 -5.33 7.07 17.81
C CYS A 260 -5.98 5.68 17.82
N THR A 261 -6.94 5.45 16.92
CA THR A 261 -7.69 4.18 16.85
C THR A 261 -7.12 3.18 15.83
N CYS A 262 -5.91 3.40 15.32
CA CYS A 262 -5.34 2.60 14.23
C CYS A 262 -5.28 1.09 14.54
N ARG A 263 -4.60 0.68 15.62
CA ARG A 263 -4.52 -0.74 16.01
C ARG A 263 -5.87 -1.33 16.41
N PRO A 264 -6.67 -0.72 17.31
CA PRO A 264 -8.00 -1.24 17.64
C PRO A 264 -8.87 -1.48 16.40
N TYR A 265 -8.81 -0.57 15.42
CA TYR A 265 -9.62 -0.72 14.21
C TYR A 265 -9.03 -1.75 13.22
N LEU A 266 -7.71 -1.90 13.17
CA LEU A 266 -7.06 -2.98 12.41
C LEU A 266 -7.47 -4.35 12.96
N VAL A 267 -7.37 -4.53 14.28
CA VAL A 267 -7.76 -5.78 14.97
C VAL A 267 -9.24 -6.07 14.76
N HIS A 268 -10.12 -5.08 14.92
CA HIS A 268 -11.54 -5.25 14.65
C HIS A 268 -11.81 -5.67 13.19
N GLY A 269 -11.09 -5.08 12.23
CA GLY A 269 -11.15 -5.50 10.83
C GLY A 269 -10.71 -6.95 10.62
N ILE A 270 -9.67 -7.42 11.32
CA ILE A 270 -9.22 -8.81 11.30
C ILE A 270 -10.30 -9.75 11.88
N GLU A 271 -10.97 -9.35 12.96
CA GLU A 271 -12.06 -10.14 13.57
C GLU A 271 -13.24 -10.30 12.62
N VAL A 272 -13.71 -9.21 12.00
CA VAL A 272 -14.80 -9.25 11.01
C VAL A 272 -14.41 -10.10 9.80
N ALA A 273 -13.16 -9.94 9.33
CA ALA A 273 -12.62 -10.73 8.22
C ALA A 273 -12.57 -12.22 8.55
N LEU A 274 -12.17 -12.58 9.77
CA LEU A 274 -12.20 -13.96 10.26
C LEU A 274 -13.64 -14.48 10.32
N GLN A 275 -14.56 -13.77 10.96
CA GLN A 275 -15.96 -14.19 11.09
C GLN A 275 -16.61 -14.45 9.72
N THR A 276 -16.35 -13.56 8.75
CA THR A 276 -16.85 -13.69 7.38
C THR A 276 -16.28 -14.92 6.68
N ALA A 277 -14.97 -15.15 6.83
CA ALA A 277 -14.30 -16.34 6.31
C ALA A 277 -14.85 -17.64 6.93
N GLN A 278 -15.11 -17.65 8.24
CA GLN A 278 -15.69 -18.79 8.96
C GLN A 278 -17.13 -19.10 8.53
N ALA A 279 -17.87 -18.09 8.07
CA ALA A 279 -19.22 -18.23 7.51
C ALA A 279 -19.23 -18.75 6.05
N GLY A 280 -18.07 -19.10 5.48
CA GLY A 280 -17.95 -19.63 4.11
C GLY A 280 -17.60 -18.57 3.05
N GLY A 281 -17.34 -17.34 3.47
CA GLY A 281 -16.86 -16.24 2.63
C GLY A 281 -15.34 -16.09 2.63
N ALA A 282 -14.87 -14.86 2.44
CA ALA A 282 -13.47 -14.47 2.60
C ALA A 282 -13.32 -13.17 3.40
N GLY A 283 -12.14 -13.03 4.01
CA GLY A 283 -11.71 -11.84 4.69
C GLY A 283 -10.42 -11.30 4.07
N VAL A 284 -10.37 -10.01 3.75
CA VAL A 284 -9.20 -9.37 3.12
C VAL A 284 -8.76 -8.16 3.94
N ILE A 285 -7.51 -8.19 4.40
CA ILE A 285 -6.84 -7.05 5.06
C ILE A 285 -5.75 -6.53 4.12
N ILE A 286 -5.90 -5.28 3.68
CA ILE A 286 -4.89 -4.58 2.87
C ILE A 286 -4.15 -3.61 3.80
N TYR A 287 -2.85 -3.78 3.95
CA TYR A 287 -1.99 -2.92 4.76
C TYR A 287 -1.10 -2.08 3.84
N ALA A 288 -1.43 -0.81 3.67
CA ALA A 288 -0.71 0.15 2.83
C ALA A 288 0.32 0.92 3.66
N ARG A 289 1.58 0.95 3.21
CA ARG A 289 2.70 1.61 3.91
C ARG A 289 2.71 3.12 3.67
N LYS A 290 1.71 3.80 4.24
CA LYS A 290 1.44 5.24 4.09
C LYS A 290 1.39 5.94 5.46
N GLU A 291 2.47 5.85 6.22
CA GLU A 291 2.59 6.44 7.56
C GLU A 291 2.22 7.93 7.59
N GLY A 292 1.52 8.33 8.66
CA GLY A 292 1.21 9.73 8.94
C GLY A 292 0.40 10.42 7.84
N ARG A 293 -0.52 9.70 7.18
CA ARG A 293 -1.26 10.21 6.00
C ARG A 293 -0.33 10.57 4.83
N ALA A 294 0.71 9.76 4.63
CA ALA A 294 1.79 10.00 3.69
C ALA A 294 2.63 11.27 3.96
N LEU A 295 2.58 11.83 5.18
CA LEU A 295 3.44 12.93 5.63
C LEU A 295 4.72 12.44 6.35
N GLY A 296 4.77 11.15 6.68
CA GLY A 296 5.85 10.55 7.45
C GLY A 296 5.73 10.75 8.97
N GLU A 297 6.53 9.98 9.71
CA GLU A 297 6.44 9.90 11.18
C GLU A 297 6.92 11.18 11.88
N VAL A 298 7.95 11.85 11.33
CA VAL A 298 8.47 13.12 11.89
C VAL A 298 7.39 14.20 11.91
N THR A 299 6.74 14.43 10.76
CA THR A 299 5.66 15.42 10.65
C THR A 299 4.50 15.08 11.57
N LYS A 300 4.11 13.79 11.64
CA LYS A 300 3.08 13.30 12.56
C LYS A 300 3.40 13.66 14.02
N PHE A 301 4.65 13.45 14.46
CA PHE A 301 5.04 13.77 15.84
C PHE A 301 5.10 15.27 16.09
N LEU A 302 5.52 16.07 15.11
CA LEU A 302 5.43 17.54 15.19
C LEU A 302 3.97 18.00 15.36
N VAL A 303 3.03 17.40 14.63
CA VAL A 303 1.59 17.67 14.78
C VAL A 303 1.10 17.26 16.17
N TYR A 304 1.47 16.08 16.69
CA TYR A 304 1.10 15.67 18.04
C TYR A 304 1.65 16.64 19.11
N ASN A 305 2.90 17.06 18.98
CA ASN A 305 3.49 18.06 19.87
C ASN A 305 2.75 19.39 19.81
N ALA A 306 2.42 19.87 18.60
CA ALA A 306 1.66 21.10 18.42
C ALA A 306 0.25 21.01 19.01
N ARG A 307 -0.43 19.87 18.82
CA ARG A 307 -1.75 19.58 19.40
C ARG A 307 -1.73 19.54 20.93
N LYS A 308 -0.74 18.89 21.54
CA LYS A 308 -0.66 18.76 23.01
C LYS A 308 -0.17 20.05 23.69
N ARG A 309 0.63 20.88 23.01
CA ARG A 309 1.24 22.10 23.59
C ARG A 309 0.50 23.40 23.29
N GLN A 310 -0.52 23.39 22.44
CA GLN A 310 -1.33 24.57 22.21
C GLN A 310 -2.08 25.00 23.47
N GLU A 311 -2.47 26.28 23.52
CA GLU A 311 -3.37 26.77 24.55
C GLU A 311 -4.70 26.00 24.52
N GLY A 312 -5.15 25.57 25.70
CA GLY A 312 -6.33 24.70 25.84
C GLY A 312 -6.07 23.20 25.62
N GLY A 313 -4.83 22.79 25.32
CA GLY A 313 -4.46 21.38 25.20
C GLY A 313 -4.90 20.73 23.88
N ASP A 314 -4.96 19.39 23.85
CA ASP A 314 -5.31 18.62 22.65
C ASP A 314 -6.82 18.56 22.45
N ARG A 315 -7.36 19.53 21.71
CA ARG A 315 -8.81 19.74 21.52
C ARG A 315 -9.27 19.28 20.13
N ALA A 316 -10.44 18.64 20.07
CA ALA A 316 -10.96 18.05 18.83
C ALA A 316 -11.28 19.10 17.74
N ASP A 317 -11.74 20.29 18.12
CA ASP A 317 -12.06 21.40 17.21
C ASP A 317 -10.84 21.95 16.44
N THR A 318 -9.65 21.82 17.00
CA THR A 318 -8.39 22.30 16.39
C THR A 318 -7.59 21.20 15.67
N TYR A 319 -8.08 19.95 15.70
CA TYR A 319 -7.33 18.77 15.26
C TYR A 319 -6.80 18.90 13.81
N PHE A 320 -7.69 19.24 12.87
CA PHE A 320 -7.31 19.37 11.46
C PHE A 320 -6.51 20.63 11.18
N THR A 321 -6.87 21.75 11.81
CA THR A 321 -6.15 23.02 11.72
C THR A 321 -4.69 22.85 12.13
N ARG A 322 -4.40 22.11 13.22
CA ARG A 322 -3.02 21.85 13.65
C ARG A 322 -2.24 20.98 12.67
N THR A 323 -2.91 20.05 12.01
CA THR A 323 -2.28 19.26 10.94
C THR A 323 -1.89 20.19 9.78
N GLU A 324 -2.83 21.01 9.31
CA GLU A 324 -2.62 21.94 8.20
C GLU A 324 -1.57 23.01 8.51
N CYS A 325 -1.51 23.55 9.72
CA CYS A 325 -0.49 24.52 10.11
C CYS A 325 0.94 23.96 10.02
N VAL A 326 1.13 22.66 10.28
CA VAL A 326 2.46 22.03 10.28
C VAL A 326 2.79 21.41 8.92
N ALA A 327 1.82 20.77 8.27
CA ALA A 327 2.02 19.99 7.06
C ALA A 327 1.63 20.73 5.77
N GLY A 328 0.92 21.86 5.87
CA GLY A 328 0.35 22.60 4.73
C GLY A 328 -0.91 21.95 4.12
N VAL A 329 -1.27 20.75 4.58
CA VAL A 329 -2.37 19.93 4.04
C VAL A 329 -2.83 18.95 5.12
N GLN A 330 -4.12 18.60 5.12
CA GLN A 330 -4.71 17.69 6.10
C GLN A 330 -4.48 16.20 5.79
N ASP A 331 -4.32 15.85 4.51
CA ASP A 331 -4.13 14.48 4.02
C ASP A 331 -3.39 14.49 2.67
N MET A 332 -2.27 13.76 2.58
CA MET A 332 -1.51 13.59 1.33
C MET A 332 -1.66 12.18 0.76
N ARG A 333 -2.59 11.36 1.28
CA ARG A 333 -2.83 10.02 0.76
C ARG A 333 -3.59 10.11 -0.56
N PHE A 334 -3.00 9.49 -1.55
CA PHE A 334 -3.63 9.11 -2.81
C PHE A 334 -4.61 7.95 -2.59
N GLN A 335 -5.82 8.22 -2.09
CA GLN A 335 -6.84 7.20 -1.85
C GLN A 335 -7.49 6.72 -3.14
N GLU A 336 -7.41 7.52 -4.20
CA GLU A 336 -7.87 7.19 -5.54
C GLU A 336 -7.13 5.98 -6.11
N LEU A 337 -5.91 5.67 -5.63
CA LEU A 337 -5.12 4.50 -6.07
C LEU A 337 -5.39 3.24 -5.25
N MET A 338 -6.07 3.35 -4.10
CA MET A 338 -6.33 2.22 -3.22
C MET A 338 -7.13 1.08 -3.87
N PRO A 339 -8.16 1.35 -4.71
CA PRO A 339 -8.97 0.27 -5.29
C PRO A 339 -8.19 -0.64 -6.24
N ASP A 340 -7.04 -0.22 -6.76
CA ASP A 340 -6.26 -0.98 -7.74
C ASP A 340 -5.89 -2.40 -7.25
N VAL A 341 -5.56 -2.57 -5.97
CA VAL A 341 -5.31 -3.91 -5.40
C VAL A 341 -6.61 -4.72 -5.22
N MET A 342 -7.74 -4.06 -5.00
CA MET A 342 -9.04 -4.73 -4.94
C MET A 342 -9.46 -5.23 -6.34
N HIS A 343 -9.24 -4.40 -7.36
CA HIS A 343 -9.37 -4.79 -8.77
C HIS A 343 -8.41 -5.92 -9.13
N TRP A 344 -7.17 -5.90 -8.63
CA TRP A 344 -6.22 -6.99 -8.81
C TRP A 344 -6.71 -8.32 -8.22
N LEU A 345 -7.40 -8.29 -7.08
CA LEU A 345 -8.03 -9.44 -6.45
C LEU A 345 -9.36 -9.88 -7.13
N GLY A 346 -9.84 -9.13 -8.13
CA GLY A 346 -11.11 -9.39 -8.80
C GLY A 346 -12.34 -8.98 -8.01
N ILE A 347 -12.19 -8.14 -6.97
CA ILE A 347 -13.30 -7.70 -6.13
C ILE A 347 -14.23 -6.77 -6.92
N SER A 348 -15.51 -7.11 -6.97
CA SER A 348 -16.58 -6.30 -7.57
C SER A 348 -17.64 -5.86 -6.56
N ARG A 349 -17.77 -6.58 -5.44
CA ARG A 349 -18.73 -6.33 -4.37
C ARG A 349 -18.09 -6.63 -3.01
N ILE A 350 -18.36 -5.79 -2.01
CA ILE A 350 -17.90 -5.93 -0.63
C ILE A 350 -19.13 -5.91 0.28
N ASP A 351 -19.40 -7.01 0.98
CA ASP A 351 -20.49 -7.09 1.94
C ASP A 351 -20.19 -6.24 3.18
N HIS A 352 -18.99 -6.40 3.74
CA HIS A 352 -18.59 -5.76 4.98
C HIS A 352 -17.32 -4.92 4.78
N PHE A 353 -17.48 -3.62 4.53
CA PHE A 353 -16.37 -2.68 4.43
C PHE A 353 -16.06 -2.05 5.78
N VAL A 354 -14.98 -2.50 6.42
CA VAL A 354 -14.60 -2.06 7.77
C VAL A 354 -13.86 -0.72 7.69
N SER A 355 -14.59 0.38 7.56
CA SER A 355 -14.03 1.74 7.45
C SER A 355 -15.05 2.84 7.72
N MET A 356 -14.63 3.84 8.49
CA MET A 356 -15.37 5.09 8.71
C MET A 356 -14.97 6.22 7.75
N SER A 357 -13.90 6.02 6.96
CA SER A 357 -13.39 7.08 6.08
C SER A 357 -14.23 7.17 4.81
N ASN A 358 -14.83 8.34 4.57
CA ASN A 358 -15.53 8.60 3.31
C ASN A 358 -14.56 8.65 2.14
N LEU A 359 -13.37 9.25 2.30
CA LEU A 359 -12.34 9.23 1.25
C LEU A 359 -12.03 7.82 0.74
N LYS A 360 -11.99 6.82 1.64
CA LYS A 360 -11.78 5.42 1.25
C LYS A 360 -13.03 4.83 0.58
N TYR A 361 -14.20 5.07 1.16
CA TYR A 361 -15.48 4.59 0.62
C TYR A 361 -15.72 5.13 -0.80
N ASP A 362 -15.62 6.45 -0.98
CA ASP A 362 -15.84 7.16 -2.22
C ASP A 362 -14.88 6.66 -3.31
N ALA A 363 -13.59 6.51 -2.99
CA ALA A 363 -12.61 5.98 -3.94
C ALA A 363 -12.97 4.55 -4.41
N VAL A 364 -13.41 3.67 -3.50
CA VAL A 364 -13.80 2.29 -3.83
C VAL A 364 -15.06 2.27 -4.71
N VAL A 365 -16.12 2.98 -4.29
CA VAL A 365 -17.39 3.03 -5.04
C VAL A 365 -17.21 3.68 -6.41
N GLN A 366 -16.49 4.81 -6.50
CA GLN A 366 -16.20 5.48 -7.77
C GLN A 366 -15.36 4.62 -8.73
N SER A 367 -14.57 3.68 -8.21
CA SER A 367 -13.84 2.72 -9.04
C SER A 367 -14.73 1.60 -9.62
N GLY A 368 -16.00 1.52 -9.20
CA GLY A 368 -16.98 0.56 -9.66
C GLY A 368 -17.14 -0.69 -8.78
N ILE A 369 -16.67 -0.64 -7.53
CA ILE A 369 -16.85 -1.73 -6.55
C ILE A 369 -18.06 -1.39 -5.66
N GLU A 370 -19.05 -2.29 -5.60
CA GLU A 370 -20.20 -2.13 -4.73
C GLU A 370 -19.81 -2.34 -3.25
N ILE A 371 -20.31 -1.48 -2.36
CA ILE A 371 -20.20 -1.67 -0.90
C ILE A 371 -21.62 -1.75 -0.32
N VAL A 372 -21.92 -2.87 0.33
CA VAL A 372 -23.24 -3.16 0.91
C VAL A 372 -23.37 -2.53 2.29
N GLU A 373 -22.40 -2.79 3.17
CA GLU A 373 -22.39 -2.30 4.54
C GLU A 373 -21.03 -1.69 4.90
N ARG A 374 -21.06 -0.59 5.66
CA ARG A 374 -19.88 -0.01 6.30
C ARG A 374 -19.90 -0.33 7.79
N ILE A 375 -18.85 -0.97 8.27
CA ILE A 375 -18.71 -1.33 9.69
C ILE A 375 -17.79 -0.32 10.37
N SER A 376 -18.30 0.35 11.41
CA SER A 376 -17.52 1.25 12.27
C SER A 376 -16.78 0.48 13.37
N ILE A 377 -15.74 1.08 13.93
CA ILE A 377 -15.15 0.56 15.17
C ILE A 377 -16.18 0.63 16.32
N PRO A 378 -16.31 -0.41 17.16
CA PRO A 378 -17.11 -0.35 18.39
C PRO A 378 -16.59 0.71 19.37
N ASP A 379 -17.49 1.37 20.10
CA ASP A 379 -17.13 2.48 21.00
C ASP A 379 -16.23 2.00 22.16
N GLU A 380 -16.44 0.78 22.64
CA GLU A 380 -15.63 0.15 23.70
C GLU A 380 -14.18 -0.13 23.29
N LEU A 381 -13.87 -0.14 21.98
CA LEU A 381 -12.52 -0.31 21.46
C LEU A 381 -11.81 1.02 21.20
N ILE A 382 -12.46 2.16 21.43
CA ILE A 382 -11.87 3.49 21.25
C ILE A 382 -11.12 3.88 22.54
N PRO A 383 -9.77 4.07 22.49
CA PRO A 383 -9.04 4.58 23.63
C PRO A 383 -9.52 5.98 24.04
N ALA A 384 -9.45 6.30 25.33
CA ALA A 384 -9.94 7.58 25.85
C ALA A 384 -9.28 8.80 25.17
N ASP A 385 -7.95 8.79 24.99
CA ASP A 385 -7.24 9.91 24.34
C ASP A 385 -7.54 9.99 22.83
N ALA A 386 -7.86 8.86 22.20
CA ALA A 386 -8.27 8.81 20.80
C ALA A 386 -9.66 9.43 20.57
N GLN A 387 -10.44 9.75 21.61
CA GLN A 387 -11.73 10.41 21.46
C GLN A 387 -11.59 11.79 20.80
N VAL A 388 -10.47 12.47 21.01
CA VAL A 388 -10.14 13.73 20.33
C VAL A 388 -10.14 13.54 18.81
N GLU A 389 -9.43 12.52 18.34
CA GLU A 389 -9.37 12.16 16.92
C GLU A 389 -10.75 11.73 16.40
N MET A 390 -11.45 10.88 17.15
CA MET A 390 -12.72 10.32 16.73
C MET A 390 -13.79 11.40 16.59
N ASN A 391 -13.91 12.30 17.56
CA ASN A 391 -14.90 13.37 17.51
C ASN A 391 -14.58 14.36 16.38
N ALA A 392 -13.30 14.73 16.22
CA ALA A 392 -12.87 15.58 15.10
C ALA A 392 -13.22 14.97 13.74
N LYS A 393 -12.93 13.67 13.54
CA LYS A 393 -13.23 12.96 12.30
C LYS A 393 -14.73 12.87 12.02
N LYS A 394 -15.53 12.50 13.02
CA LYS A 394 -17.00 12.42 12.89
C LYS A 394 -17.57 13.80 12.49
N ALA A 395 -17.12 14.87 13.12
CA ALA A 395 -17.53 16.24 12.77
C ALA A 395 -17.09 16.67 11.36
N ALA A 396 -15.91 16.22 10.90
CA ALA A 396 -15.44 16.42 9.53
C ALA A 396 -16.12 15.50 8.49
N GLY A 397 -17.19 14.80 8.88
CA GLY A 397 -18.03 14.02 7.98
C GLY A 397 -17.68 12.55 7.86
N TYR A 398 -16.75 12.00 8.66
CA TYR A 398 -16.51 10.55 8.67
C TYR A 398 -17.79 9.81 9.08
N PHE A 399 -18.04 8.66 8.45
CA PHE A 399 -19.22 7.85 8.70
C PHE A 399 -19.31 7.44 10.17
N THR A 400 -20.48 7.66 10.75
CA THR A 400 -20.84 7.25 12.10
C THR A 400 -22.31 6.85 12.10
N PRO A 401 -22.68 5.70 12.69
CA PRO A 401 -24.09 5.32 12.83
C PRO A 401 -24.81 6.17 13.89
N GLY A 402 -24.07 6.82 14.80
CA GLY A 402 -24.59 7.62 15.90
C GLY A 402 -24.55 9.14 15.68
N LYS A 403 -24.74 9.90 16.77
CA LYS A 403 -24.73 11.38 16.76
C LYS A 403 -23.41 11.92 16.19
N VAL A 404 -23.51 12.89 15.29
CA VAL A 404 -22.37 13.72 14.87
C VAL A 404 -22.10 14.76 15.97
N PRO A 405 -20.88 14.83 16.54
CA PRO A 405 -20.53 15.81 17.57
C PRO A 405 -20.77 17.25 17.08
N ASP A 406 -21.40 18.07 17.92
CA ASP A 406 -21.54 19.51 17.67
C ASP A 406 -20.31 20.31 18.18
N GLU A 407 -20.28 21.62 17.94
CA GLU A 407 -19.16 22.48 18.38
C GLU A 407 -18.95 22.45 19.91
N ALA A 408 -20.02 22.30 20.68
CA ALA A 408 -19.94 22.20 22.13
C ALA A 408 -19.32 20.85 22.55
N ASP A 409 -19.66 19.76 21.87
CA ASP A 409 -19.05 18.45 22.08
C ASP A 409 -17.55 18.47 21.73
N LEU A 410 -17.17 19.08 20.60
CA LEU A 410 -15.78 19.18 20.15
C LEU A 410 -14.90 19.99 21.11
N SER A 411 -15.41 21.14 21.58
CA SER A 411 -14.68 22.02 22.48
C SER A 411 -14.47 21.42 23.88
N ARG A 412 -15.37 20.53 24.32
CA ARG A 412 -15.27 19.76 25.58
C ARG A 412 -14.39 18.52 25.46
N THR A 413 -14.15 18.02 24.25
CA THR A 413 -13.31 16.84 24.03
C THR A 413 -11.84 17.27 24.06
N ILE A 414 -11.22 17.10 25.23
CA ILE A 414 -9.82 17.44 25.47
C ILE A 414 -9.07 16.16 25.84
N GLY A 415 -7.98 15.89 25.13
CA GLY A 415 -7.09 14.78 25.44
C GLY A 415 -6.25 15.02 26.68
N ARG A 416 -5.57 13.98 27.14
CA ARG A 416 -4.69 14.00 28.31
C ARG A 416 -3.57 15.05 28.16
N GLN A 417 -3.18 15.68 29.27
CA GLN A 417 -2.16 16.73 29.27
C GLN A 417 -0.75 16.19 29.01
N TYR A 418 0.15 17.10 28.60
CA TYR A 418 1.54 16.75 28.34
C TYR A 418 2.26 16.33 29.63
N GLY A 419 2.73 15.07 29.68
CA GLY A 419 3.48 14.52 30.82
C GLY A 419 2.61 13.89 31.92
N GLU A 420 1.29 13.90 31.76
CA GLU A 420 0.35 13.20 32.64
C GLU A 420 0.47 11.68 32.38
N ILE A 421 0.49 10.86 33.43
CA ILE A 421 0.65 9.40 33.36
C ILE A 421 -0.70 8.67 33.52
N GLU A 422 -1.65 9.27 34.24
CA GLU A 422 -3.02 8.79 34.44
C GLU A 422 -4.03 9.81 33.92
#